data_AF-A0A7X6VQY7-F1
#
_entry.id   AF-A0A7X6VQY7-F1
#
_cell.length_a   1.000
_cell.length_b   1.000
_cell.length_c   1.000
_cell.angle_alpha   90.00
_cell.angle_beta   90.00
_cell.angle_gamma   90.00
#
_symmetry.space_group_name_H-M   'P 1'
#
loop_
_entity.id
_entity.type
_entity.pdbx_description
1 polymer ?
#
loop_
_entity_poly.entity_id
_entity_poly.type
_entity_poly.pdbx_seq_one_letter_code
_entity_poly.pdbx_strand_id
1 'polypeptide(L)' 'MYIGIFLLVLLIIILLEVPRLMKEKLYKELVAFSVVLIIGTYMTIAYFYKLPLYNPFEALALLVSKYSFGG' A
#
# COMPACT_ATOMS: atom_id res chain seq x y z
N MET A 1 6.95 -13.20 15.78
CA MET A 1 5.50 -13.31 16.10
C MET A 1 4.65 -12.33 15.29
N TYR A 2 5.00 -11.04 15.24
CA TYR A 2 4.18 -10.01 14.57
C TYR A 2 4.06 -10.12 13.04
N ILE A 3 5.10 -10.59 12.35
CA ILE A 3 5.07 -10.73 10.87
C ILE A 3 4.05 -11.78 10.41
N GLY A 4 3.84 -12.85 11.18
CA GLY A 4 2.88 -13.90 10.84
C GLY A 4 1.44 -13.41 10.90
N ILE A 5 1.11 -12.59 11.89
CA ILE A 5 -0.20 -11.94 12.03
C ILE A 5 -0.43 -10.98 10.86
N PHE A 6 0.59 -10.19 10.51
CA PHE A 6 0.53 -9.29 9.36
C PHE A 6 0.22 -10.05 8.05
N LEU A 7 0.95 -11.14 7.77
CA LEU A 7 0.71 -11.96 6.59
C LEU A 7 -0.69 -12.59 6.57
N LEU A 8 -1.19 -13.01 7.73
CA LEU A 8 -2.54 -13.58 7.86
C LEU A 8 -3.62 -12.53 7.54
N VAL A 9 -3.50 -11.32 8.08
CA VAL A 9 -4.41 -10.21 7.77
C VAL A 9 -4.35 -9.88 6.28
N LEU A 10 -3.16 -9.80 5.70
CA LEU A 10 -2.98 -9.50 4.29
C LEU A 10 -3.64 -10.56 3.38
N LEU A 11 -3.53 -11.83 3.77
CA LEU A 11 -4.16 -12.94 3.06
C LEU A 11 -5.69 -12.87 3.13
N ILE A 12 -6.26 -12.53 4.30
CA ILE A 12 -7.71 -12.33 4.45
C ILE A 12 -8.20 -11.19 3.55
N ILE A 13 -7.50 -10.05 3.53
CA ILE A 13 -7.87 -8.90 2.70
C ILE A 13 -7.88 -9.32 1.22
N ILE A 14 -6.81 -9.95 0.73
CA ILE A 14 -6.74 -10.44 -0.66
C ILE A 14 -7.90 -11.39 -0.97
N LEU A 15 -8.19 -12.35 -0.10
CA LEU A 15 -9.26 -13.34 -0.28
C LEU A 15 -10.66 -12.74 -0.33
N LEU A 16 -10.90 -11.59 0.30
CA LEU A 16 -12.19 -10.92 0.26
C LEU A 16 -12.28 -9.94 -0.91
N GLU A 17 -11.23 -9.16 -1.12
CA GLU A 17 -11.26 -7.99 -1.99
C GLU A 17 -11.01 -8.36 -3.46
N VAL A 18 -10.01 -9.21 -3.75
CA VAL A 18 -9.68 -9.62 -5.11
C VAL A 18 -10.85 -10.33 -5.82
N PRO A 19 -11.50 -11.36 -5.25
CA PRO A 19 -12.60 -12.02 -5.95
C PRO A 19 -13.81 -11.10 -6.11
N ARG A 20 -14.06 -10.19 -5.16
CA ARG A 20 -15.12 -9.19 -5.30
C ARG A 20 -14.84 -8.26 -6.49
N LEU A 21 -13.64 -7.67 -6.54
CA LEU A 21 -13.25 -6.73 -7.61
C LEU A 21 -13.23 -7.41 -8.98
N MET A 22 -12.80 -8.68 -9.06
CA MET A 22 -12.85 -9.47 -10.29
C MET A 22 -14.29 -9.76 -10.74
N LYS A 23 -15.19 -10.12 -9.81
CA LYS A 23 -16.61 -10.39 -10.12
C LYS A 23 -17.33 -9.14 -10.62
N GLU A 24 -17.01 -7.98 -10.04
CA GLU A 24 -17.58 -6.69 -10.44
C GLU A 24 -16.89 -6.08 -11.68
N LYS A 25 -15.89 -6.77 -12.27
CA LYS A 25 -15.07 -6.31 -13.41
C LYS A 25 -14.38 -4.96 -13.16
N LEU A 26 -14.10 -4.66 -11.90
CA LEU A 26 -13.46 -3.44 -11.43
C LEU A 26 -11.93 -3.55 -11.51
N TYR A 27 -11.43 -3.67 -12.75
CA TYR A 27 -10.00 -3.90 -12.98
C TYR A 27 -9.13 -2.70 -12.63
N LYS A 28 -9.66 -1.47 -12.76
CA LYS A 28 -8.92 -0.25 -12.41
C LYS A 28 -8.75 -0.15 -10.88
N GLU A 29 -9.80 -0.48 -10.16
CA GLU A 29 -9.84 -0.54 -8.71
C GLU A 29 -8.95 -1.68 -8.19
N LEU A 30 -8.92 -2.82 -8.88
CA LEU A 30 -8.01 -3.92 -8.56
C LEU A 30 -6.53 -3.50 -8.69
N VAL A 31 -6.19 -2.72 -9.71
CA VAL A 31 -4.84 -2.16 -9.86
C VAL A 31 -4.55 -1.17 -8.73
N ALA A 32 -5.47 -0.23 -8.45
CA ALA A 32 -5.29 0.73 -7.37
C ALA A 32 -5.12 0.06 -5.99
N PHE A 33 -5.98 -0.91 -5.67
CA PHE A 33 -5.88 -1.74 -4.47
C PHE A 33 -4.53 -2.44 -4.40
N SER A 34 -4.10 -3.09 -5.50
CA SER A 34 -2.83 -3.82 -5.55
C SER A 34 -1.63 -2.91 -5.33
N VAL A 35 -1.61 -1.71 -5.92
CA VAL A 35 -0.56 -0.71 -5.72
C VAL A 35 -0.46 -0.31 -4.24
N VAL A 36 -1.59 0.03 -3.62
CA VAL A 36 -1.64 0.40 -2.21
C VAL A 36 -1.20 -0.76 -1.31
N LEU A 37 -1.66 -1.97 -1.60
CA LEU A 37 -1.30 -3.19 -0.86
C LEU A 37 0.21 -3.45 -0.91
N ILE A 38 0.82 -3.34 -2.09
CA ILE A 38 2.27 -3.52 -2.29
C ILE A 38 3.05 -2.46 -1.49
N ILE A 39 2.63 -1.19 -1.55
CA ILE A 39 3.28 -0.11 -0.82
C ILE A 39 3.24 -0.38 0.70
N GLY A 40 2.07 -0.71 1.25
CA GLY A 40 1.93 -1.02 2.67
C GLY A 40 2.73 -2.25 3.10
N THR A 41 2.80 -3.26 2.23
CA THR A 41 3.62 -4.47 2.46
C THR A 41 5.10 -4.14 2.49
N TYR A 42 5.58 -3.40 1.49
CA TYR A 42 6.97 -2.95 1.42
C TYR A 42 7.36 -2.16 2.67
N MET A 43 6.54 -1.20 3.09
CA MET A 43 6.79 -0.41 4.30
C MET A 43 6.89 -1.28 5.55
N THR A 44 5.96 -2.24 5.69
CA THR A 44 5.93 -3.12 6.86
C THR A 44 7.20 -3.98 6.90
N ILE A 45 7.60 -4.56 5.77
CA ILE A 45 8.84 -5.34 5.67
C ILE A 45 10.05 -4.43 5.99
N ALA A 46 10.17 -3.28 5.34
CA ALA A 46 11.28 -2.36 5.55
C ALA A 46 11.38 -1.90 7.02
N TYR A 47 10.24 -1.64 7.68
CA TYR A 47 10.18 -1.33 9.10
C TYR A 47 10.67 -2.49 9.97
N PHE A 48 10.18 -3.72 9.74
CA PHE A 48 10.56 -4.89 10.53
C PHE A 48 12.05 -5.24 10.40
N TYR A 49 12.59 -5.12 9.19
CA TYR A 49 14.00 -5.44 8.90
C TYR A 49 14.94 -4.25 9.11
N LYS A 50 14.43 -3.10 9.61
CA LYS A 50 15.19 -1.85 9.76
C LYS A 50 15.93 -1.45 8.48
N LEU A 51 15.35 -1.74 7.33
CA LEU A 51 15.86 -1.26 6.05
C LEU A 51 15.68 0.25 6.00
N PRO A 52 16.54 0.96 5.23
CA PRO A 52 16.32 2.38 4.97
C PRO A 52 14.94 2.56 4.33
N LEU A 53 14.01 3.09 5.12
CA LEU A 53 12.65 3.38 4.70
C LEU A 53 12.67 4.60 3.80
N TYR A 54 12.75 4.38 2.50
CA TYR A 54 12.32 5.39 1.55
C TYR A 54 10.83 5.63 1.75
N ASN A 55 10.46 6.86 2.11
CA ASN A 55 9.07 7.22 2.31
C ASN A 55 8.43 7.51 0.92
N PRO A 56 7.60 6.62 0.37
CA PRO A 56 6.98 6.82 -0.93
C PRO A 56 5.96 7.97 -0.91
N PHE A 57 5.50 8.40 0.27
CA PHE A 57 4.69 9.60 0.41
C PHE A 57 5.52 10.88 0.49
N GLU A 58 6.85 10.80 0.60
CA GLU A 58 7.72 11.98 0.59
C GLU A 58 7.69 12.67 -0.78
N ALA A 59 7.64 11.90 -1.87
CA ALA A 59 7.42 12.43 -3.21
C ALA A 59 6.07 13.17 -3.33
N LEU A 60 5.02 12.64 -2.71
CA LEU A 60 3.71 13.27 -2.66
C LEU A 60 3.71 14.51 -1.74
N ALA A 61 4.40 14.45 -0.60
CA ALA A 61 4.55 15.57 0.31
C ALA A 61 5.31 16.73 -0.33
N LEU A 62 6.34 16.45 -1.14
CA LEU A 62 7.05 17.44 -1.94
C LEU A 62 6.16 18.06 -3.04
N LEU A 63 5.31 17.26 -3.69
CA LEU A 63 4.35 17.78 -4.65
C LEU A 63 3.31 18.69 -3.98
N VAL A 64 2.75 18.25 -2.85
CA VAL A 64 1.75 19.03 -2.10
C VAL A 64 2.35 20.30 -1.52
N SER A 65 3.56 20.23 -0.94
CA SER A 65 4.23 21.41 -0.40
C SER A 65 4.57 22.42 -1.50
N LYS A 66 4.95 21.96 -2.70
CA LYS A 66 5.17 22.82 -3.87
C LYS A 66 3.91 23.60 -4.27
N TYR A 67 2.72 23.00 -4.16
CA TYR A 67 1.45 23.69 -4.41
C TYR A 67 0.97 24.55 -3.23
N SER A 68 1.26 24.14 -1.99
CA SER A 68 0.80 24.85 -0.77
C SER A 68 1.62 26.10 -0.43
N PHE A 69 2.83 26.25 -0.98
CA PHE A 69 3.72 27.40 -0.74
C PHE A 69 4.13 28.14 -2.03
N GLY A 70 3.51 27.82 -3.17
CA GLY A 70 3.75 28.44 -4.48
C GLY A 70 2.65 29.41 -4.92
N GLY A 71 2.21 30.30 -4.02
CA GLY A 71 1.34 31.44 -4.30
C GLY A 71 2.08 32.75 -4.14
#